data_AF-A0A022RD79-F1
#
_entry.id   AF-A0A022RD79-F1
#
_cell.length_a   1.000
_cell.length_b   1.000
_cell.length_c   1.000
_cell.angle_alpha   90.00
_cell.angle_beta   90.00
_cell.angle_gamma   90.00
#
_symmetry.space_group_name_H-M   'P 1'
#
loop_
_entity.id
_entity.type
_entity.pdbx_description
1 polymer ?
#
loop_
_entity_poly.entity_id
_entity_poly.type
_entity_poly.pdbx_seq_one_letter_code
_entity_poly.pdbx_strand_id
1 'polypeptide(L)'
;DWKTCAVGCKFGFEGGKKLDAGFGIPQKSGTASVLRSMESATYYAENNIDMARRKGYDVVMTTSLSSDVPVGYFSWAEYDIMAPVKPKTESALAAAFISNCGARNFRLQALIALENANIKIDSYGGCHRNHDGRVDKVETLKRYKFSLAFENSNEEDYVTEKFFQSLVAGSVPVVIGAPNIMDFAPSPSSVLHIKEVTDADSIANRMKYLSENPSAYNESLRWKFDGPSDSFKALVDMAAVHSSCRLCIYLATKIQDKDEESPEFRKRPCKCTSGSNTVYHIYVRERGRFDMESIFLRSDNLTLEALSSAVLSKFKSLKHVPVWKSERPESIRGGDELKVYRIYPVGMTERQALYTFRFKGDSDFTTHIESHPCAKLEVIFV
;
A
#
# COMPACT_ATOMS: atom_id res chain seq x y z
N ASP A 1 -15.04 -9.93 7.22
CA ASP A 1 -15.39 -11.11 6.41
C ASP A 1 -14.15 -12.01 6.34
N TRP A 2 -14.17 -13.13 7.07
CA TRP A 2 -12.98 -14.00 7.27
C TRP A 2 -13.04 -15.30 6.48
N LYS A 3 -14.18 -15.54 5.82
CA LYS A 3 -14.46 -16.80 5.13
C LYS A 3 -13.57 -17.03 3.91
N THR A 4 -12.84 -16.00 3.47
CA THR A 4 -12.01 -15.98 2.26
C THR A 4 -10.50 -15.99 2.56
N CYS A 5 -10.08 -16.05 3.83
CA CYS A 5 -8.64 -16.08 4.12
C CYS A 5 -8.01 -17.37 3.59
N ALA A 6 -6.89 -17.24 2.87
CA ALA A 6 -6.20 -18.38 2.24
C ALA A 6 -5.65 -19.40 3.27
N VAL A 7 -5.54 -19.01 4.53
CA VAL A 7 -5.11 -19.87 5.63
C VAL A 7 -6.23 -19.99 6.67
N GLY A 8 -6.37 -21.18 7.27
CA GLY A 8 -7.35 -21.50 8.30
C GLY A 8 -7.07 -20.80 9.64
N CYS A 9 -7.09 -19.47 9.63
CA CYS A 9 -6.72 -18.64 10.78
C CYS A 9 -7.88 -18.47 11.76
N LYS A 10 -7.60 -18.60 13.06
CA LYS A 10 -8.58 -18.42 14.13
C LYS A 10 -8.10 -17.33 15.09
N PHE A 11 -8.87 -16.24 15.16
CA PHE A 11 -8.66 -15.19 16.16
C PHE A 11 -9.59 -15.42 17.35
N GLY A 12 -9.04 -15.32 18.56
CA GLY A 12 -9.85 -15.41 19.78
C GLY A 12 -9.02 -15.70 21.01
N PHE A 13 -9.71 -15.76 22.14
CA PHE A 13 -9.17 -16.17 23.42
C PHE A 13 -9.57 -17.62 23.68
N GLU A 14 -8.95 -18.58 23.01
CA GLU A 14 -9.19 -20.00 23.29
C GLU A 14 -8.32 -20.45 24.48
N GLY A 15 -8.96 -20.70 25.63
CA GLY A 15 -8.30 -21.32 26.78
C GLY A 15 -7.83 -22.74 26.45
N GLY A 16 -6.57 -23.05 26.75
CA GLY A 16 -6.01 -24.41 26.65
C GLY A 16 -5.28 -24.75 25.36
N LYS A 17 -5.20 -23.85 24.36
CA LYS A 17 -4.35 -24.04 23.18
C LYS A 17 -3.13 -23.12 23.19
N LYS A 18 -2.03 -23.59 22.60
CA LYS A 18 -0.85 -22.76 22.34
C LYS A 18 -1.17 -21.81 21.19
N LEU A 19 -0.92 -20.52 21.39
CA LEU A 19 -1.11 -19.49 20.37
C LEU A 19 0.15 -19.38 19.50
N ASP A 20 -0.03 -19.26 18.19
CA ASP A 20 1.06 -18.95 17.26
C ASP A 20 1.57 -17.52 17.48
N ALA A 21 0.65 -16.58 17.72
CA ALA A 21 0.96 -15.19 18.00
C ALA A 21 -0.09 -14.53 18.92
N GLY A 22 0.30 -13.45 19.60
CA GLY A 22 -0.57 -12.63 20.44
C GLY A 22 -0.28 -11.13 20.28
N PHE A 23 -1.34 -10.31 20.30
CA PHE A 23 -1.20 -8.85 20.27
C PHE A 23 -0.66 -8.31 21.59
N GLY A 24 0.25 -7.33 21.50
CA GLY A 24 1.02 -6.84 22.64
C GLY A 24 2.25 -7.71 22.90
N ILE A 25 2.90 -7.49 24.05
CA ILE A 25 4.05 -8.29 24.49
C ILE A 25 3.51 -9.49 25.29
N PRO A 26 3.54 -10.72 24.75
CA PRO A 26 3.02 -11.90 25.41
C PRO A 26 3.87 -12.25 26.62
N GLN A 27 3.21 -12.77 27.66
CA GLN A 27 3.89 -13.22 28.89
C GLN A 27 4.44 -14.66 28.82
N LYS A 28 4.28 -15.37 27.68
CA LYS A 28 4.60 -16.80 27.57
C LYS A 28 5.65 -17.09 26.48
N SER A 29 6.58 -17.98 26.79
CA SER A 29 7.63 -18.46 25.88
C SER A 29 7.04 -19.19 24.67
N GLY A 30 7.54 -18.85 23.47
CA GLY A 30 7.21 -19.56 22.22
C GLY A 30 5.93 -19.12 21.50
N THR A 31 5.35 -17.97 21.86
CA THR A 31 4.26 -17.30 21.14
C THR A 31 4.79 -15.98 20.59
N ALA A 32 4.61 -15.73 19.28
CA ALA A 32 5.08 -14.50 18.66
C ALA A 32 4.30 -13.27 19.16
N SER A 33 5.02 -12.20 19.43
CA SER A 33 4.48 -10.91 19.87
C SER A 33 4.15 -10.00 18.70
N VAL A 34 2.96 -9.39 18.70
CA VAL A 34 2.46 -8.59 17.58
C VAL A 34 2.16 -7.16 18.03
N LEU A 35 2.88 -6.19 17.47
CA LEU A 35 2.52 -4.78 17.54
C LEU A 35 1.57 -4.45 16.40
N ARG A 36 0.41 -3.85 16.70
CA ARG A 36 -0.50 -3.30 15.70
C ARG A 36 -0.92 -1.89 16.07
N SER A 37 -0.65 -0.95 15.17
CA SER A 37 -1.01 0.47 15.34
C SER A 37 -1.20 1.12 13.98
N MET A 38 -2.07 2.13 13.88
CA MET A 38 -2.18 2.99 12.71
C MET A 38 -1.80 4.44 13.03
N GLU A 39 -1.15 4.65 14.18
CA GLU A 39 -0.67 5.94 14.67
C GLU A 39 0.79 6.18 14.30
N SER A 40 1.15 7.44 14.06
CA SER A 40 2.51 7.84 13.69
C SER A 40 3.54 7.55 14.80
N ALA A 41 4.73 7.07 14.40
CA ALA A 41 5.87 6.89 15.29
C ALA A 41 6.39 8.21 15.86
N THR A 42 6.09 9.33 15.21
CA THR A 42 6.40 10.66 15.72
C THR A 42 5.68 10.96 17.03
N TYR A 43 4.49 10.39 17.27
CA TYR A 43 3.75 10.54 18.54
C TYR A 43 4.00 9.38 19.50
N TYR A 44 4.09 8.16 18.95
CA TYR A 44 4.23 6.92 19.71
C TYR A 44 5.49 6.18 19.24
N ALA A 45 6.59 6.42 19.94
CA ALA A 45 7.91 5.95 19.50
C ALA A 45 8.00 4.42 19.35
N GLU A 46 7.16 3.65 20.04
CA GLU A 46 6.99 2.21 19.85
C GLU A 46 6.55 1.80 18.44
N ASN A 47 5.92 2.67 17.66
CA ASN A 47 5.49 2.37 16.29
C ASN A 47 6.64 2.48 15.28
N ASN A 48 7.80 3.01 15.68
CA ASN A 48 9.01 2.89 14.89
C ASN A 48 9.47 1.41 14.89
N ILE A 49 9.73 0.85 13.70
CA ILE A 49 10.02 -0.57 13.52
C ILE A 49 11.21 -1.01 14.39
N ASP A 50 12.33 -0.28 14.35
CA ASP A 50 13.53 -0.64 15.13
C ASP A 50 13.28 -0.55 16.63
N MET A 51 12.50 0.42 17.08
CA MET A 51 12.10 0.53 18.49
C MET A 51 11.17 -0.60 18.92
N ALA A 52 10.22 -0.98 18.07
CA ALA A 52 9.35 -2.12 18.32
C ALA A 52 10.16 -3.41 18.49
N ARG A 53 11.15 -3.65 17.61
CA ARG A 53 12.07 -4.78 17.73
C ARG A 53 12.86 -4.74 19.04
N ARG A 54 13.42 -3.58 19.40
CA ARG A 54 14.13 -3.42 20.68
C ARG A 54 13.25 -3.66 21.90
N LYS A 55 11.95 -3.38 21.80
CA LYS A 55 10.95 -3.69 22.84
C LYS A 55 10.52 -5.17 22.86
N GLY A 56 11.00 -5.98 21.92
CA GLY A 56 10.76 -7.42 21.86
C GLY A 56 9.60 -7.85 20.98
N TYR A 57 9.10 -7.00 20.08
CA TYR A 57 8.05 -7.39 19.13
C TYR A 57 8.59 -8.26 17.97
N ASP A 58 7.98 -9.42 17.77
CA ASP A 58 8.31 -10.40 16.71
C ASP A 58 7.65 -10.04 15.38
N VAL A 59 6.48 -9.40 15.41
CA VAL A 59 5.77 -8.90 14.23
C VAL A 59 5.34 -7.45 14.44
N VAL A 60 5.67 -6.59 13.49
CA VAL A 60 5.33 -5.17 13.49
C VAL A 60 4.31 -4.89 12.39
N MET A 61 3.18 -4.30 12.77
CA MET A 61 2.10 -3.91 11.87
C MET A 61 1.76 -2.43 12.07
N THR A 62 2.36 -1.56 11.24
CA THR A 62 2.09 -0.11 11.26
C THR A 62 1.72 0.41 9.87
N THR A 63 1.49 1.72 9.74
CA THR A 63 1.27 2.35 8.43
C THR A 63 2.48 2.26 7.51
N SER A 64 3.69 2.05 8.05
CA SER A 64 4.90 1.89 7.26
C SER A 64 4.79 0.66 6.35
N LEU A 65 5.00 0.85 5.04
CA LEU A 65 5.08 -0.23 4.06
C LEU A 65 6.33 -1.10 4.26
N SER A 66 7.25 -0.68 5.14
CA SER A 66 8.39 -1.46 5.60
C SER A 66 8.08 -2.36 6.81
N SER A 67 6.86 -2.29 7.36
CA SER A 67 6.39 -3.24 8.38
C SER A 67 6.36 -4.67 7.84
N ASP A 68 6.34 -5.67 8.72
CA ASP A 68 6.12 -7.07 8.33
C ASP A 68 4.77 -7.23 7.62
N VAL A 69 3.74 -6.59 8.19
CA VAL A 69 2.39 -6.57 7.65
C VAL A 69 1.83 -5.15 7.79
N PRO A 70 1.98 -4.31 6.76
CA PRO A 70 1.51 -2.93 6.79
C PRO A 70 0.00 -2.81 6.99
N VAL A 71 -0.43 -1.78 7.71
CA VAL A 71 -1.85 -1.46 7.97
C VAL A 71 -2.08 0.00 7.56
N GLY A 72 -2.34 0.20 6.27
CA GLY A 72 -2.61 1.52 5.68
C GLY A 72 -4.09 1.92 5.73
N TYR A 73 -4.34 3.19 5.42
CA TYR A 73 -5.69 3.77 5.30
C TYR A 73 -6.21 3.75 3.86
N PHE A 74 -5.84 2.74 3.08
CA PHE A 74 -6.24 2.59 1.68
C PHE A 74 -6.86 1.23 1.44
N SER A 75 -7.98 1.21 0.73
CA SER A 75 -8.67 0.00 0.29
C SER A 75 -9.77 0.37 -0.71
N TRP A 76 -9.97 -0.48 -1.72
CA TRP A 76 -11.13 -0.35 -2.62
C TRP A 76 -12.46 -0.59 -1.90
N ALA A 77 -12.46 -1.39 -0.83
CA ALA A 77 -13.64 -1.73 -0.06
C ALA A 77 -14.10 -0.60 0.88
N GLU A 78 -13.13 0.16 1.41
CA GLU A 78 -13.40 1.23 2.39
C GLU A 78 -13.58 2.60 1.73
N TYR A 79 -12.93 2.83 0.59
CA TYR A 79 -12.93 4.11 -0.10
C TYR A 79 -13.41 3.93 -1.55
N ASP A 80 -14.52 4.58 -1.89
CA ASP A 80 -14.98 4.69 -3.28
C ASP A 80 -14.10 5.69 -4.06
N ILE A 81 -12.84 5.31 -4.26
CA ILE A 81 -11.79 6.14 -4.90
C ILE A 81 -12.16 6.46 -6.34
N MET A 82 -13.02 5.66 -6.99
CA MET A 82 -13.49 5.88 -8.36
C MET A 82 -14.87 6.57 -8.41
N ALA A 83 -15.38 7.07 -7.27
CA ALA A 83 -16.62 7.84 -7.23
C ALA A 83 -16.64 8.97 -8.28
N PRO A 84 -17.76 9.20 -8.99
CA PRO A 84 -17.87 10.23 -10.00
C PRO A 84 -17.59 11.63 -9.44
N VAL A 85 -16.81 12.42 -10.19
CA VAL A 85 -16.52 13.81 -9.84
C VAL A 85 -17.80 14.64 -9.92
N LYS A 86 -18.08 15.41 -8.86
CA LYS A 86 -19.21 16.35 -8.80
C LYS A 86 -18.78 17.76 -9.21
N PRO A 87 -19.70 18.61 -9.69
CA PRO A 87 -19.41 20.03 -9.92
C PRO A 87 -18.88 20.71 -8.66
N LYS A 88 -17.86 21.55 -8.82
CA LYS A 88 -17.27 22.32 -7.71
C LYS A 88 -18.04 23.63 -7.58
N THR A 89 -18.83 23.75 -6.52
CA THR A 89 -19.80 24.84 -6.33
C THR A 89 -19.36 25.89 -5.33
N GLU A 90 -18.37 25.60 -4.48
CA GLU A 90 -17.94 26.52 -3.44
C GLU A 90 -17.06 27.64 -3.99
N SER A 91 -17.24 28.84 -3.44
CA SER A 91 -16.46 30.03 -3.83
C SER A 91 -15.03 30.01 -3.30
N ALA A 92 -14.81 29.39 -2.13
CA ALA A 92 -13.48 29.16 -1.60
C ALA A 92 -12.78 28.06 -2.39
N LEU A 93 -11.48 28.21 -2.61
CA LEU A 93 -10.72 27.28 -3.44
C LEU A 93 -10.56 25.92 -2.74
N ALA A 94 -10.39 25.94 -1.42
CA ALA A 94 -10.08 24.75 -0.63
C ALA A 94 -10.92 24.67 0.65
N ALA A 95 -11.05 23.45 1.16
CA ALA A 95 -11.59 23.19 2.48
C ALA A 95 -10.59 22.44 3.37
N ALA A 96 -10.66 22.71 4.67
CA ALA A 96 -9.81 22.10 5.69
C ALA A 96 -10.62 21.52 6.85
N PHE A 97 -10.27 20.31 7.28
CA PHE A 97 -10.90 19.60 8.40
C PHE A 97 -9.83 19.21 9.43
N ILE A 98 -9.23 20.21 10.08
CA ILE A 98 -8.13 20.04 11.02
C ILE A 98 -8.59 20.35 12.44
N SER A 99 -8.57 19.37 13.34
CA SER A 99 -9.01 19.54 14.73
C SER A 99 -7.91 19.39 15.78
N ASN A 100 -6.75 18.83 15.43
CA ASN A 100 -5.60 18.79 16.32
C ASN A 100 -4.67 19.97 16.01
N CYS A 101 -4.65 21.01 16.84
CA CYS A 101 -3.83 22.19 16.55
C CYS A 101 -2.37 22.05 17.01
N GLY A 102 -2.08 21.05 17.86
CA GLY A 102 -0.75 20.75 18.38
C GLY A 102 0.00 19.70 17.53
N ALA A 103 -0.06 19.82 16.21
CA ALA A 103 0.60 18.87 15.33
C ALA A 103 2.13 18.98 15.43
N ARG A 104 2.84 17.85 15.36
CA ARG A 104 4.31 17.77 15.32
C ARG A 104 4.85 17.98 13.91
N ASN A 105 4.36 19.00 13.21
CA ASN A 105 4.82 19.45 11.90
C ASN A 105 4.40 20.91 11.63
N PHE A 106 4.60 21.38 10.40
CA PHE A 106 4.38 22.79 10.02
C PHE A 106 3.00 23.08 9.40
N ARG A 107 2.00 22.19 9.57
CA ARG A 107 0.76 22.26 8.80
C ARG A 107 -0.08 23.53 9.01
N LEU A 108 -0.08 24.08 10.22
CA LEU A 108 -0.82 25.32 10.51
C LEU A 108 -0.09 26.54 9.96
N GLN A 109 1.26 26.56 10.02
CA GLN A 109 2.06 27.61 9.39
C GLN A 109 1.82 27.63 7.88
N ALA A 110 1.76 26.46 7.23
CA ALA A 110 1.45 26.37 5.81
C ALA A 110 0.00 26.79 5.48
N LEU A 111 -0.98 26.44 6.33
CA LEU A 111 -2.36 26.93 6.16
C LEU A 111 -2.39 28.46 6.17
N ILE A 112 -1.76 29.10 7.16
CA ILE A 112 -1.67 30.56 7.26
C ILE A 112 -0.92 31.15 6.05
N ALA A 113 0.16 30.50 5.60
CA ALA A 113 0.90 30.95 4.43
C ALA A 113 0.05 30.92 3.15
N LEU A 114 -0.77 29.87 2.97
CA LEU A 114 -1.74 29.81 1.86
C LEU A 114 -2.80 30.92 1.95
N GLU A 115 -3.33 31.20 3.15
CA GLU A 115 -4.27 32.31 3.38
C GLU A 115 -3.63 33.66 3.05
N ASN A 116 -2.41 33.91 3.53
CA ASN A 116 -1.64 35.12 3.24
C ASN A 116 -1.32 35.26 1.74
N ALA A 117 -1.12 34.15 1.04
CA ALA A 117 -1.00 34.10 -0.42
C ALA A 117 -2.35 34.26 -1.14
N ASN A 118 -3.41 34.70 -0.44
CA ASN A 118 -4.74 34.99 -0.97
C ASN A 118 -5.47 33.75 -1.50
N ILE A 119 -5.27 32.58 -0.88
CA ILE A 119 -6.11 31.41 -1.09
C ILE A 119 -7.23 31.42 -0.05
N LYS A 120 -8.48 31.56 -0.51
CA LYS A 120 -9.65 31.44 0.37
C LYS A 120 -9.84 29.97 0.77
N ILE A 121 -9.75 29.69 2.06
CA ILE A 121 -9.87 28.36 2.66
C ILE A 121 -11.04 28.37 3.64
N ASP A 122 -12.00 27.46 3.47
CA ASP A 122 -13.06 27.22 4.46
C ASP A 122 -12.61 26.11 5.42
N SER A 123 -12.42 26.47 6.68
CA SER A 123 -11.93 25.61 7.75
C SER A 123 -13.06 25.22 8.69
N TYR A 124 -13.46 23.95 8.62
CA TYR A 124 -14.55 23.36 9.40
C TYR A 124 -14.07 22.68 10.68
N GLY A 125 -12.76 22.38 10.77
CA GLY A 125 -12.15 21.73 11.93
C GLY A 125 -12.00 22.67 13.14
N GLY A 126 -11.51 22.12 14.25
CA GLY A 126 -11.27 22.92 15.47
C GLY A 126 -10.17 23.98 15.34
N CYS A 127 -9.26 23.85 14.36
CA CYS A 127 -8.17 24.80 14.11
C CYS A 127 -8.54 25.77 12.99
N HIS A 128 -8.24 27.05 13.18
CA HIS A 128 -8.54 28.11 12.20
C HIS A 128 -10.02 28.11 11.76
N ARG A 129 -10.93 27.73 12.66
CA ARG A 129 -12.36 27.54 12.39
C ARG A 129 -13.01 28.85 11.93
N ASN A 130 -13.12 29.03 10.63
CA ASN A 130 -13.70 30.21 9.98
C ASN A 130 -15.01 29.88 9.24
N HIS A 131 -15.40 28.61 9.21
CA HIS A 131 -16.62 28.12 8.60
C HIS A 131 -17.32 27.17 9.58
N ASP A 132 -18.62 27.37 9.78
CA ASP A 132 -19.42 26.59 10.72
C ASP A 132 -20.37 25.63 10.01
N GLY A 133 -20.74 24.56 10.72
CA GLY A 133 -21.75 23.61 10.28
C GLY A 133 -21.42 22.17 10.70
N ARG A 134 -22.45 21.42 11.11
CA ARG A 134 -22.32 19.97 11.27
C ARG A 134 -22.48 19.34 9.88
N VAL A 135 -21.37 19.23 9.17
CA VAL A 135 -21.34 18.73 7.79
C VAL A 135 -20.76 17.33 7.70
N ASP A 136 -21.20 16.55 6.71
CA ASP A 136 -20.46 15.37 6.29
C ASP A 136 -19.19 15.83 5.55
N LYS A 137 -18.03 15.31 5.98
CA LYS A 137 -16.72 15.73 5.47
C LYS A 137 -16.58 15.43 3.97
N VAL A 138 -16.88 14.21 3.54
CA VAL A 138 -16.64 13.79 2.15
C VAL A 138 -17.65 14.48 1.21
N GLU A 139 -18.92 14.56 1.59
CA GLU A 139 -19.93 15.28 0.81
C GLU A 139 -19.63 16.78 0.70
N THR A 140 -19.01 17.37 1.72
CA THR A 140 -18.55 18.76 1.68
C THR A 140 -17.37 18.91 0.74
N LEU A 141 -16.34 18.07 0.89
CA LEU A 141 -15.16 18.10 0.03
C LEU A 141 -15.49 17.96 -1.46
N LYS A 142 -16.56 17.22 -1.82
CA LYS A 142 -17.02 17.07 -3.22
C LYS A 142 -17.28 18.41 -3.92
N ARG A 143 -17.64 19.46 -3.17
CA ARG A 143 -17.97 20.79 -3.71
C ARG A 143 -16.77 21.73 -3.84
N TYR A 144 -15.62 21.38 -3.28
CA TYR A 144 -14.38 22.19 -3.35
C TYR A 144 -13.44 21.70 -4.43
N LYS A 145 -12.65 22.62 -5.02
CA LYS A 145 -11.61 22.24 -5.99
C LYS A 145 -10.46 21.49 -5.33
N PHE A 146 -10.05 21.97 -4.15
CA PHE A 146 -8.94 21.45 -3.38
C PHE A 146 -9.37 20.99 -1.98
N SER A 147 -8.69 19.98 -1.47
CA SER A 147 -8.86 19.48 -0.10
C SER A 147 -7.52 19.56 0.63
N LEU A 148 -7.46 20.24 1.78
CA LEU A 148 -6.22 20.29 2.58
C LEU A 148 -6.08 18.99 3.38
N ALA A 149 -5.37 18.02 2.79
CA ALA A 149 -5.07 16.72 3.37
C ALA A 149 -3.79 16.78 4.21
N PHE A 150 -3.83 17.57 5.28
CA PHE A 150 -2.66 17.81 6.13
C PHE A 150 -2.57 16.82 7.30
N GLU A 151 -1.57 15.95 7.26
CA GLU A 151 -1.26 15.03 8.34
C GLU A 151 -0.68 15.74 9.56
N ASN A 152 -0.69 15.06 10.70
CA ASN A 152 -0.23 15.60 11.99
C ASN A 152 1.27 15.34 12.26
N SER A 153 1.97 14.65 11.36
CA SER A 153 3.41 14.40 11.35
C SER A 153 3.87 14.14 9.92
N ASN A 154 5.18 14.28 9.68
CA ASN A 154 5.79 14.04 8.38
C ASN A 154 6.59 12.74 8.45
N GLU A 155 5.94 11.61 8.22
CA GLU A 155 6.53 10.27 8.34
C GLU A 155 6.33 9.48 7.05
N GLU A 156 7.35 8.74 6.62
CA GLU A 156 7.29 7.89 5.43
C GLU A 156 6.09 6.93 5.51
N ASP A 157 5.31 6.83 4.44
CA ASP A 157 4.06 6.06 4.33
C ASP A 157 2.91 6.44 5.26
N TYR A 158 3.07 7.45 6.11
CA TYR A 158 1.98 7.90 6.95
C TYR A 158 1.01 8.75 6.13
N VAL A 159 0.15 8.05 5.38
CA VAL A 159 -0.90 8.60 4.52
C VAL A 159 -2.24 8.05 5.02
N THR A 160 -3.09 8.93 5.53
CA THR A 160 -4.31 8.55 6.25
C THR A 160 -5.58 8.77 5.42
N GLU A 161 -6.74 8.66 6.08
CA GLU A 161 -8.05 8.92 5.49
C GLU A 161 -8.14 10.29 4.83
N LYS A 162 -7.36 11.29 5.29
CA LYS A 162 -7.38 12.66 4.74
C LYS A 162 -7.07 12.69 3.26
N PHE A 163 -6.05 11.92 2.85
CA PHE A 163 -5.66 11.84 1.45
C PHE A 163 -6.71 11.06 0.63
N PHE A 164 -7.06 9.85 1.06
CA PHE A 164 -7.99 9.00 0.30
C PHE A 164 -9.40 9.57 0.23
N GLN A 165 -9.91 10.22 1.27
CA GLN A 165 -11.20 10.93 1.22
C GLN A 165 -11.19 12.10 0.23
N SER A 166 -10.03 12.75 0.02
CA SER A 166 -9.90 13.78 -1.02
C SER A 166 -10.04 13.17 -2.42
N LEU A 167 -9.44 12.00 -2.64
CA LEU A 167 -9.60 11.25 -3.88
C LEU A 167 -11.05 10.81 -4.10
N VAL A 168 -11.72 10.27 -3.07
CA VAL A 168 -13.16 9.92 -3.11
C VAL A 168 -14.00 11.13 -3.51
N ALA A 169 -13.75 12.29 -2.89
CA ALA A 169 -14.46 13.53 -3.19
C ALA A 169 -14.20 14.08 -4.61
N GLY A 170 -13.22 13.55 -5.33
CA GLY A 170 -12.79 14.08 -6.63
C GLY A 170 -12.25 15.51 -6.50
N SER A 171 -11.59 15.81 -5.39
CA SER A 171 -10.96 17.10 -5.11
C SER A 171 -9.46 16.90 -5.09
N VAL A 172 -8.68 17.84 -5.63
CA VAL A 172 -7.23 17.70 -5.70
C VAL A 172 -6.65 17.86 -4.29
N PRO A 173 -6.04 16.82 -3.69
CA PRO A 173 -5.42 16.93 -2.38
C PRO A 173 -4.22 17.87 -2.41
N VAL A 174 -4.19 18.80 -1.45
CA VAL A 174 -3.00 19.57 -1.07
C VAL A 174 -2.47 18.93 0.20
N VAL A 175 -1.25 18.39 0.15
CA VAL A 175 -0.71 17.49 1.17
C VAL A 175 0.45 18.12 1.91
N ILE A 176 0.44 17.91 3.22
CA ILE A 176 1.59 18.00 4.12
C ILE A 176 1.58 16.68 4.90
N GLY A 177 2.68 15.94 4.90
CA GLY A 177 2.72 14.62 5.54
C GLY A 177 3.88 13.77 5.03
N ALA A 178 3.57 12.58 4.54
CA ALA A 178 4.56 11.64 4.04
C ALA A 178 5.45 12.24 2.94
N PRO A 179 6.79 12.27 3.11
CA PRO A 179 7.70 12.81 2.09
C PRO A 179 7.59 12.11 0.73
N ASN A 180 7.17 10.83 0.74
CA ASN A 180 6.98 9.98 -0.42
C ASN A 180 5.51 9.93 -0.90
N ILE A 181 4.69 10.95 -0.64
CA ILE A 181 3.25 10.98 -1.04
C ILE A 181 3.01 10.65 -2.52
N MET A 182 3.98 10.90 -3.40
CA MET A 182 3.87 10.56 -4.82
C MET A 182 3.72 9.06 -5.08
N ASP A 183 4.21 8.20 -4.18
CA ASP A 183 4.02 6.74 -4.24
C ASP A 183 2.53 6.34 -4.08
N PHE A 184 1.75 7.22 -3.45
CA PHE A 184 0.33 7.06 -3.14
C PHE A 184 -0.56 7.83 -4.14
N ALA A 185 0.00 8.59 -5.07
CA ALA A 185 -0.76 9.40 -6.00
C ALA A 185 -1.33 8.57 -7.17
N PRO A 186 -2.64 8.68 -7.49
CA PRO A 186 -3.22 8.03 -8.67
C PRO A 186 -2.52 8.39 -9.99
N SER A 187 -2.09 9.65 -10.11
CA SER A 187 -1.28 10.19 -11.20
C SER A 187 -0.33 11.29 -10.70
N PRO A 188 0.76 11.61 -11.41
CA PRO A 188 1.68 12.68 -11.01
C PRO A 188 1.03 14.07 -10.90
N SER A 189 -0.03 14.34 -11.67
CA SER A 189 -0.77 15.60 -11.66
C SER A 189 -1.87 15.67 -10.59
N SER A 190 -2.16 14.57 -9.89
CA SER A 190 -3.32 14.46 -9.00
C SER A 190 -3.12 15.05 -7.60
N VAL A 191 -1.90 15.46 -7.24
CA VAL A 191 -1.55 15.90 -5.87
C VAL A 191 -0.71 17.16 -5.92
N LEU A 192 -0.96 18.08 -4.99
CA LEU A 192 -0.07 19.20 -4.68
C LEU A 192 0.61 18.93 -3.34
N HIS A 193 1.94 18.85 -3.31
CA HIS A 193 2.69 18.52 -2.09
C HIS A 193 3.46 19.75 -1.61
N ILE A 194 3.20 20.17 -0.36
CA ILE A 194 3.96 21.19 0.36
C ILE A 194 4.97 20.42 1.24
N LYS A 195 6.25 20.39 0.82
CA LYS A 195 7.32 19.67 1.54
C LYS A 195 7.88 20.48 2.69
N GLU A 196 7.90 21.79 2.52
CA GLU A 196 8.32 22.77 3.50
C GLU A 196 7.45 24.03 3.42
N VAL A 197 7.46 24.85 4.47
CA VAL A 197 6.61 26.06 4.54
C VAL A 197 6.88 27.03 3.39
N THR A 198 8.13 27.11 2.93
CA THR A 198 8.58 27.92 1.79
C THR A 198 7.93 27.53 0.46
N ASP A 199 7.39 26.31 0.34
CA ASP A 199 6.67 25.90 -0.86
C ASP A 199 5.28 26.54 -0.98
N ALA A 200 4.72 27.08 0.12
CA ALA A 200 3.33 27.52 0.20
C ALA A 200 2.97 28.54 -0.89
N ASP A 201 3.84 29.51 -1.19
CA ASP A 201 3.59 30.51 -2.23
C ASP A 201 3.53 29.88 -3.63
N SER A 202 4.44 28.95 -3.92
CA SER A 202 4.46 28.23 -5.20
C SER A 202 3.22 27.37 -5.38
N ILE A 203 2.77 26.71 -4.30
CA ILE A 203 1.55 25.89 -4.29
C ILE A 203 0.31 26.77 -4.39
N ALA A 204 0.25 27.91 -3.70
CA ALA A 204 -0.84 28.88 -3.86
C ALA A 204 -0.96 29.36 -5.31
N ASN A 205 0.16 29.70 -5.96
CA ASN A 205 0.17 30.09 -7.37
C ASN A 205 -0.32 28.95 -8.27
N ARG A 206 0.08 27.70 -7.98
CA ARG A 206 -0.43 26.53 -8.72
C ARG A 206 -1.92 26.32 -8.51
N MET A 207 -2.43 26.49 -7.28
CA MET A 207 -3.86 26.39 -6.97
C MET A 207 -4.68 27.44 -7.73
N LYS A 208 -4.22 28.70 -7.77
CA LYS A 208 -4.86 29.77 -8.55
C LYS A 208 -4.88 29.44 -10.04
N TYR A 209 -3.73 29.08 -10.61
CA TYR A 209 -3.62 28.68 -12.02
C TYR A 209 -4.60 27.56 -12.38
N LEU A 210 -4.63 26.49 -11.59
CA LEU A 210 -5.57 25.39 -11.79
C LEU A 210 -7.03 25.85 -11.61
N SER A 211 -7.30 26.74 -10.66
CA SER A 211 -8.66 27.26 -10.44
C SER A 211 -9.18 28.10 -11.61
N GLU A 212 -8.31 28.80 -12.33
CA GLU A 212 -8.61 29.67 -13.46
C GLU A 212 -8.55 28.95 -14.81
N ASN A 213 -7.93 27.76 -14.86
CA ASN A 213 -7.76 26.97 -16.07
C ASN A 213 -8.47 25.61 -15.97
N PRO A 214 -9.73 25.50 -16.45
CA PRO A 214 -10.52 24.27 -16.37
C PRO A 214 -9.84 23.05 -17.01
N SER A 215 -9.12 23.24 -18.12
CA SER A 215 -8.40 22.15 -18.80
C SER A 215 -7.30 21.58 -17.90
N ALA A 216 -6.46 22.45 -17.32
CA ALA A 216 -5.38 22.03 -16.42
C ALA A 216 -5.92 21.41 -15.11
N TYR A 217 -7.04 21.92 -14.58
CA TYR A 217 -7.70 21.30 -13.42
C TYR A 217 -8.23 19.91 -13.74
N ASN A 218 -8.91 19.75 -14.88
CA ASN A 218 -9.45 18.48 -15.32
C ASN A 218 -8.35 17.44 -15.54
N GLU A 219 -7.17 17.85 -16.00
CA GLU A 219 -6.00 16.97 -16.12
C GLU A 219 -5.54 16.40 -14.77
N SER A 220 -5.74 17.13 -13.67
CA SER A 220 -5.42 16.66 -12.31
C SER A 220 -6.39 15.56 -11.82
N LEU A 221 -7.57 15.47 -12.44
CA LEU A 221 -8.61 14.48 -12.14
C LEU A 221 -8.82 13.46 -13.27
N ARG A 222 -8.01 13.52 -14.33
CA ARG A 222 -8.14 12.67 -15.53
C ARG A 222 -8.12 11.17 -15.21
N TRP A 223 -7.34 10.79 -14.21
CA TRP A 223 -7.25 9.42 -13.68
C TRP A 223 -8.59 8.84 -13.21
N LYS A 224 -9.60 9.67 -12.86
CA LYS A 224 -10.96 9.21 -12.53
C LYS A 224 -11.70 8.62 -13.73
N PHE A 225 -11.29 8.99 -14.94
CA PHE A 225 -11.93 8.57 -16.19
C PHE A 225 -11.10 7.53 -16.93
N ASP A 226 -9.79 7.78 -17.06
CA ASP A 226 -8.87 6.89 -17.78
C ASP A 226 -8.39 5.71 -16.90
N GLY A 227 -8.62 5.80 -15.59
CA GLY A 227 -8.09 4.88 -14.58
C GLY A 227 -6.79 5.38 -13.95
N PRO A 228 -6.49 4.96 -12.71
CA PRO A 228 -5.24 5.32 -12.05
C PRO A 228 -4.04 4.56 -12.63
N SER A 229 -2.82 4.99 -12.30
CA SER A 229 -1.60 4.28 -12.68
C SER A 229 -1.55 2.85 -12.13
N ASP A 230 -0.84 1.95 -12.82
CA ASP A 230 -0.63 0.58 -12.33
C ASP A 230 0.10 0.55 -10.98
N SER A 231 0.97 1.54 -10.71
CA SER A 231 1.62 1.66 -9.40
C SER A 231 0.61 1.92 -8.30
N PHE A 232 -0.36 2.80 -8.54
CA PHE A 232 -1.43 3.08 -7.58
C PHE A 232 -2.34 1.87 -7.40
N LYS A 233 -2.71 1.17 -8.48
CA LYS A 233 -3.49 -0.08 -8.38
C LYS A 233 -2.77 -1.11 -7.52
N ALA A 234 -1.51 -1.40 -7.85
CA ALA A 234 -0.68 -2.35 -7.11
C ALA A 234 -0.59 -2.03 -5.62
N LEU A 235 -0.51 -0.74 -5.25
CA LEU A 235 -0.54 -0.31 -3.86
C LEU A 235 -1.90 -0.60 -3.20
N VAL A 236 -3.01 -0.13 -3.78
CA VAL A 236 -4.34 -0.29 -3.16
C VAL A 236 -4.78 -1.75 -3.12
N ASP A 237 -4.38 -2.54 -4.12
CA ASP A 237 -4.65 -3.98 -4.19
C ASP A 237 -3.99 -4.76 -3.04
N MET A 238 -2.93 -4.24 -2.39
CA MET A 238 -2.36 -4.87 -1.18
C MET A 238 -3.35 -4.96 -0.03
N ALA A 239 -4.33 -4.06 0.01
CA ALA A 239 -5.38 -4.05 1.02
C ALA A 239 -6.59 -4.93 0.64
N ALA A 240 -6.63 -5.51 -0.56
CA ALA A 240 -7.69 -6.43 -0.96
C ALA A 240 -7.77 -7.65 -0.03
N VAL A 241 -6.62 -8.08 0.52
CA VAL A 241 -6.58 -9.05 1.61
C VAL A 241 -6.53 -8.31 2.94
N HIS A 242 -7.57 -8.50 3.75
CA HIS A 242 -7.69 -7.85 5.05
C HIS A 242 -6.43 -8.06 5.90
N SER A 243 -5.98 -7.00 6.60
CA SER A 243 -4.69 -6.96 7.31
C SER A 243 -4.46 -8.13 8.27
N SER A 244 -5.49 -8.60 8.96
CA SER A 244 -5.30 -9.74 9.87
C SER A 244 -5.24 -11.08 9.13
N CYS A 245 -5.80 -11.22 7.93
CA CYS A 245 -5.52 -12.39 7.10
C CYS A 245 -4.08 -12.35 6.57
N ARG A 246 -3.57 -11.17 6.18
CA ARG A 246 -2.15 -10.99 5.82
C ARG A 246 -1.21 -11.34 6.99
N LEU A 247 -1.58 -11.01 8.24
CA LEU A 247 -0.87 -11.48 9.43
C LEU A 247 -0.82 -13.00 9.51
N CYS A 248 -1.93 -13.69 9.30
CA CYS A 248 -1.96 -15.14 9.32
C CYS A 248 -1.10 -15.75 8.21
N ILE A 249 -1.14 -15.20 7.00
CA ILE A 249 -0.29 -15.64 5.87
C ILE A 249 1.18 -15.43 6.20
N TYR A 250 1.54 -14.29 6.81
CA TYR A 250 2.91 -14.00 7.25
C TYR A 250 3.37 -15.04 8.29
N LEU A 251 2.59 -15.28 9.34
CA LEU A 251 2.91 -16.25 10.38
C LEU A 251 3.02 -17.67 9.82
N ALA A 252 2.06 -18.09 9.00
CA ALA A 252 2.07 -19.40 8.36
C ALA A 252 3.31 -19.57 7.46
N THR A 253 3.70 -18.52 6.72
CA THR A 253 4.92 -18.55 5.89
C THR A 253 6.16 -18.72 6.78
N LYS A 254 6.26 -17.98 7.89
CA LYS A 254 7.39 -18.12 8.82
C LYS A 254 7.45 -19.47 9.54
N ILE A 255 6.30 -20.06 9.85
CA ILE A 255 6.22 -21.41 10.41
C ILE A 255 6.68 -22.43 9.37
N GLN A 256 6.17 -22.34 8.14
CA GLN A 256 6.57 -23.22 7.04
C GLN A 256 8.08 -23.13 6.77
N ASP A 257 8.66 -21.93 6.73
CA ASP A 257 10.10 -21.76 6.52
C ASP A 257 10.92 -22.45 7.63
N LYS A 258 10.50 -22.35 8.90
CA LYS A 258 11.14 -23.07 10.02
C LYS A 258 11.02 -24.58 9.91
N ASP A 259 9.84 -25.07 9.49
CA ASP A 259 9.61 -26.50 9.31
C ASP A 259 10.49 -27.04 8.17
N GLU A 260 10.65 -26.29 7.07
CA GLU A 260 11.49 -26.67 5.93
C GLU A 260 13.00 -26.66 6.23
N GLU A 261 13.42 -25.90 7.23
CA GLU A 261 14.78 -25.91 7.77
C GLU A 261 15.04 -27.10 8.71
N SER A 262 13.99 -27.75 9.22
CA SER A 262 14.10 -28.91 10.10
C SER A 262 14.74 -30.12 9.39
N PRO A 263 15.60 -30.91 10.07
CA PRO A 263 16.16 -32.16 9.53
C PRO A 263 15.09 -33.19 9.14
N GLU A 264 13.91 -33.12 9.74
CA GLU A 264 12.79 -34.03 9.47
C GLU A 264 12.09 -33.73 8.14
N PHE A 265 12.28 -32.52 7.60
CA PHE A 265 11.62 -32.10 6.38
C PHE A 265 12.30 -32.70 5.15
N ARG A 266 11.54 -33.49 4.40
CA ARG A 266 12.01 -34.14 3.18
C ARG A 266 12.09 -33.14 2.02
N LYS A 267 13.29 -32.64 1.77
CA LYS A 267 13.56 -31.75 0.61
C LYS A 267 13.48 -32.54 -0.70
N ARG A 268 12.71 -32.02 -1.65
CA ARG A 268 12.66 -32.52 -3.03
C ARG A 268 13.76 -31.85 -3.87
N PRO A 269 14.33 -32.53 -4.88
CA PRO A 269 15.25 -31.87 -5.81
C PRO A 269 14.54 -30.74 -6.56
N CYS A 270 15.07 -29.52 -6.46
CA CYS A 270 14.55 -28.35 -7.19
C CYS A 270 15.37 -27.98 -8.42
N LYS A 271 16.28 -28.87 -8.83
CA LYS A 271 16.97 -28.80 -10.10
C LYS A 271 17.17 -30.21 -10.65
N CYS A 272 17.05 -30.35 -11.97
CA CYS A 272 17.31 -31.59 -12.68
C CYS A 272 18.23 -31.30 -13.87
N THR A 273 19.37 -31.96 -13.94
CA THR A 273 20.35 -31.76 -15.02
C THR A 273 20.39 -33.00 -15.91
N SER A 274 20.24 -32.78 -17.22
CA SER A 274 20.36 -33.82 -18.25
C SER A 274 21.23 -33.29 -19.38
N GLY A 275 22.43 -33.86 -19.54
CA GLY A 275 23.44 -33.34 -20.45
C GLY A 275 23.87 -31.92 -20.07
N SER A 276 23.81 -30.99 -21.03
CA SER A 276 24.10 -29.57 -20.81
C SER A 276 22.90 -28.75 -20.31
N ASN A 277 21.72 -29.34 -20.20
CA ASN A 277 20.49 -28.63 -19.82
C ASN A 277 20.13 -28.87 -18.37
N THR A 278 19.87 -27.79 -17.63
CA THR A 278 19.32 -27.85 -16.28
C THR A 278 17.91 -27.26 -16.27
N VAL A 279 16.97 -27.95 -15.65
CA VAL A 279 15.64 -27.44 -15.35
C VAL A 279 15.60 -27.05 -13.89
N TYR A 280 15.27 -25.79 -13.62
CA TYR A 280 15.08 -25.23 -12.30
C TYR A 280 13.61 -25.25 -11.94
N HIS A 281 13.30 -25.73 -10.74
CA HIS A 281 11.96 -25.69 -10.16
C HIS A 281 11.90 -24.53 -9.17
N ILE A 282 11.01 -23.59 -9.45
CA ILE A 282 10.74 -22.42 -8.61
C ILE A 282 9.27 -22.44 -8.17
N TYR A 283 8.99 -21.78 -7.05
CA TYR A 283 7.65 -21.65 -6.50
C TYR A 283 7.19 -20.21 -6.61
N VAL A 284 6.00 -19.98 -7.12
CA VAL A 284 5.45 -18.62 -7.28
C VAL A 284 4.03 -18.56 -6.72
N ARG A 285 3.75 -17.54 -5.91
CA ARG A 285 2.38 -17.21 -5.47
C ARG A 285 2.03 -15.76 -5.76
N GLU A 286 0.74 -15.47 -5.88
CA GLU A 286 0.28 -14.09 -5.83
C GLU A 286 0.44 -13.53 -4.40
N ARG A 287 0.91 -12.28 -4.27
CA ARG A 287 0.95 -11.59 -2.97
C ARG A 287 -0.44 -11.58 -2.34
N GLY A 288 -0.53 -11.96 -1.06
CA GLY A 288 -1.81 -12.10 -0.35
C GLY A 288 -2.43 -13.49 -0.44
N ARG A 289 -1.77 -14.45 -1.11
CA ARG A 289 -2.07 -15.89 -1.01
C ARG A 289 -0.99 -16.62 -0.23
N PHE A 290 -1.32 -17.82 0.24
CA PHE A 290 -0.37 -18.69 0.95
C PHE A 290 0.21 -19.75 0.02
N ASP A 291 -0.66 -20.50 -0.67
CA ASP A 291 -0.27 -21.59 -1.56
C ASP A 291 0.57 -21.12 -2.74
N MET A 292 1.53 -21.95 -3.13
CA MET A 292 2.48 -21.67 -4.21
C MET A 292 2.29 -22.60 -5.39
N GLU A 293 2.51 -22.07 -6.58
CA GLU A 293 2.48 -22.79 -7.84
C GLU A 293 3.88 -23.17 -8.30
N SER A 294 4.01 -24.39 -8.82
CA SER A 294 5.27 -24.87 -9.40
C SER A 294 5.48 -24.28 -10.80
N ILE A 295 6.65 -23.70 -11.02
CA ILE A 295 7.11 -23.20 -12.32
C ILE A 295 8.47 -23.83 -12.63
N PHE A 296 8.67 -24.19 -13.89
CA PHE A 296 9.90 -24.83 -14.37
C PHE A 296 10.54 -23.95 -15.43
N LEU A 297 11.80 -23.58 -15.21
CA LEU A 297 12.60 -22.78 -16.14
C LEU A 297 13.83 -23.57 -16.59
N ARG A 298 14.23 -23.40 -17.84
CA ARG A 298 15.39 -24.10 -18.39
C ARG A 298 16.61 -23.18 -18.38
N SER A 299 17.80 -23.76 -18.20
CA SER A 299 19.09 -23.05 -18.13
C SER A 299 19.43 -22.28 -19.40
N ASP A 300 18.92 -22.72 -20.56
CA ASP A 300 19.08 -22.03 -21.86
C ASP A 300 18.14 -20.81 -22.02
N ASN A 301 17.23 -20.58 -21.07
CA ASN A 301 16.26 -19.48 -21.11
C ASN A 301 15.91 -18.93 -19.70
N LEU A 302 16.94 -18.66 -18.89
CA LEU A 302 16.79 -18.00 -17.57
C LEU A 302 16.75 -16.47 -17.70
N THR A 303 15.68 -15.94 -18.27
CA THR A 303 15.47 -14.49 -18.40
C THR A 303 14.26 -14.03 -17.60
N LEU A 304 14.20 -12.74 -17.28
CA LEU A 304 13.05 -12.12 -16.65
C LEU A 304 11.79 -12.21 -17.51
N GLU A 305 11.95 -12.15 -18.83
CA GLU A 305 10.86 -12.34 -19.79
C GLU A 305 10.33 -13.78 -19.78
N ALA A 306 11.22 -14.78 -19.75
CA ALA A 306 10.85 -16.18 -19.65
C ALA A 306 10.13 -16.48 -18.34
N LEU A 307 10.62 -15.90 -17.22
CA LEU A 307 9.95 -15.98 -15.92
C LEU A 307 8.52 -15.40 -15.99
N SER A 308 8.37 -14.17 -16.48
CA SER A 308 7.07 -13.51 -16.60
C SER A 308 6.10 -14.32 -17.47
N SER A 309 6.58 -14.81 -18.62
CA SER A 309 5.80 -15.63 -19.55
C SER A 309 5.37 -16.96 -18.92
N ALA A 310 6.26 -17.62 -18.18
CA ALA A 310 5.95 -18.87 -17.48
C ALA A 310 4.93 -18.66 -16.35
N VAL A 311 5.06 -17.58 -15.57
CA VAL A 311 4.09 -17.18 -14.55
C VAL A 311 2.73 -16.92 -15.17
N LEU A 312 2.66 -16.10 -16.22
CA LEU A 312 1.40 -15.82 -16.91
C LEU A 312 0.75 -17.08 -17.47
N SER A 313 1.52 -17.93 -18.14
CA SER A 313 1.03 -19.19 -18.71
C SER A 313 0.44 -20.11 -17.63
N LYS A 314 1.20 -20.31 -16.53
CA LYS A 314 0.77 -21.14 -15.40
C LYS A 314 -0.50 -20.60 -14.76
N PHE A 315 -0.53 -19.33 -14.36
CA PHE A 315 -1.70 -18.75 -13.69
C PHE A 315 -2.93 -18.68 -14.62
N LYS A 316 -2.76 -18.44 -15.93
CA LYS A 316 -3.86 -18.54 -16.92
C LYS A 316 -4.41 -19.95 -17.02
N SER A 317 -3.56 -20.97 -17.09
CA SER A 317 -4.00 -22.38 -17.16
C SER A 317 -4.84 -22.82 -15.96
N LEU A 318 -4.58 -22.21 -14.80
CA LEU A 318 -5.31 -22.45 -13.55
C LEU A 318 -6.63 -21.64 -13.48
N LYS A 319 -6.92 -20.80 -14.48
CA LYS A 319 -8.01 -19.82 -14.44
C LYS A 319 -7.93 -18.96 -13.19
N HIS A 320 -6.71 -18.52 -12.85
CA HIS A 320 -6.44 -17.79 -11.63
C HIS A 320 -7.24 -16.48 -11.57
N VAL A 321 -7.81 -16.21 -10.40
CA VAL A 321 -8.54 -14.98 -10.10
C VAL A 321 -7.68 -14.16 -9.13
N PRO A 322 -7.17 -12.98 -9.53
CA PRO A 322 -6.39 -12.13 -8.64
C PRO A 322 -7.14 -11.76 -7.36
N VAL A 323 -6.43 -11.64 -6.24
CA VAL A 323 -7.03 -11.36 -4.93
C VAL A 323 -7.80 -10.03 -4.91
N TRP A 324 -7.39 -9.07 -5.73
CA TRP A 324 -8.03 -7.76 -5.83
C TRP A 324 -9.29 -7.73 -6.69
N LYS A 325 -9.61 -8.80 -7.44
CA LYS A 325 -10.65 -8.74 -8.47
C LYS A 325 -12.05 -8.47 -7.91
N SER A 326 -12.40 -9.02 -6.75
CA SER A 326 -13.70 -8.76 -6.11
C SER A 326 -13.81 -7.34 -5.57
N GLU A 327 -12.71 -6.82 -5.02
CA GLU A 327 -12.68 -5.52 -4.34
C GLU A 327 -12.54 -4.35 -5.32
N ARG A 328 -11.80 -4.55 -6.42
CA ARG A 328 -11.54 -3.46 -7.37
C ARG A 328 -12.84 -3.04 -8.08
N PRO A 329 -13.14 -1.72 -8.17
CA PRO A 329 -14.35 -1.23 -8.83
C PRO A 329 -14.47 -1.71 -10.27
N GLU A 330 -15.70 -2.02 -10.71
CA GLU A 330 -15.99 -2.55 -12.05
C GLU A 330 -15.44 -1.65 -13.17
N SER A 331 -15.45 -0.33 -12.98
CA SER A 331 -14.95 0.65 -13.94
C SER A 331 -13.45 0.49 -14.27
N ILE A 332 -12.67 -0.15 -13.40
CA ILE A 332 -11.22 -0.34 -13.55
C ILE A 332 -10.77 -1.79 -13.32
N ARG A 333 -11.71 -2.72 -13.16
CA ARG A 333 -11.42 -4.14 -12.91
C ARG A 333 -10.74 -4.83 -14.10
N GLY A 334 -11.00 -4.34 -15.30
CA GLY A 334 -10.53 -4.97 -16.54
C GLY A 334 -11.21 -6.32 -16.79
N GLY A 335 -10.69 -7.06 -17.77
CA GLY A 335 -11.15 -8.41 -18.11
C GLY A 335 -10.50 -9.52 -17.27
N ASP A 336 -10.39 -10.71 -17.85
CA ASP A 336 -9.70 -11.86 -17.25
C ASP A 336 -8.20 -11.91 -17.57
N GLU A 337 -7.69 -10.87 -18.23
CA GLU A 337 -6.28 -10.79 -18.60
C GLU A 337 -5.40 -10.48 -17.39
N LEU A 338 -4.43 -11.36 -17.14
CA LEU A 338 -3.39 -11.14 -16.14
C LEU A 338 -2.25 -10.32 -16.74
N LYS A 339 -1.87 -9.25 -16.06
CA LYS A 339 -0.66 -8.48 -16.33
C LYS A 339 0.27 -8.52 -15.14
N VAL A 340 1.50 -9.00 -15.34
CA VAL A 340 2.53 -9.00 -14.30
C VAL A 340 3.03 -7.56 -14.09
N TYR A 341 2.92 -7.07 -12.86
CA TYR A 341 3.51 -5.78 -12.46
C TYR A 341 4.92 -5.96 -11.88
N ARG A 342 5.07 -6.91 -10.95
CA ARG A 342 6.34 -7.23 -10.29
C ARG A 342 6.42 -8.72 -9.98
N ILE A 343 7.64 -9.26 -10.03
CA ILE A 343 7.99 -10.57 -9.48
C ILE A 343 9.23 -10.38 -8.62
N TYR A 344 9.23 -10.90 -7.40
CA TYR A 344 10.29 -10.70 -6.42
C TYR A 344 10.35 -11.86 -5.41
N PRO A 345 11.48 -12.08 -4.72
CA PRO A 345 11.58 -13.11 -3.69
C PRO A 345 10.57 -12.96 -2.53
N VAL A 346 10.05 -14.09 -2.05
CA VAL A 346 9.20 -14.12 -0.84
C VAL A 346 9.95 -13.52 0.36
N GLY A 347 9.23 -12.82 1.23
CA GLY A 347 9.76 -12.25 2.46
C GLY A 347 10.10 -10.76 2.38
N MET A 348 9.94 -10.13 1.21
CA MET A 348 10.08 -8.69 1.06
C MET A 348 8.91 -7.93 1.68
N THR A 349 9.23 -6.76 2.26
CA THR A 349 8.23 -5.78 2.71
C THR A 349 7.47 -5.20 1.51
N GLU A 350 6.31 -4.57 1.75
CA GLU A 350 5.55 -3.94 0.66
C GLU A 350 6.34 -2.79 0.02
N ARG A 351 7.10 -2.02 0.82
CA ARG A 351 8.03 -1.00 0.31
C ARG A 351 9.04 -1.60 -0.65
N GLN A 352 9.64 -2.73 -0.27
CA GLN A 352 10.63 -3.40 -1.10
C GLN A 352 10.02 -3.92 -2.40
N ALA A 353 8.92 -4.65 -2.30
CA ALA A 353 8.22 -5.26 -3.42
C ALA A 353 7.76 -4.25 -4.48
N LEU A 354 7.21 -3.11 -4.05
CA LEU A 354 6.63 -2.11 -4.95
C LEU A 354 7.67 -1.13 -5.48
N TYR A 355 8.57 -0.64 -4.62
CA TYR A 355 9.32 0.59 -4.91
C TYR A 355 10.85 0.40 -4.99
N THR A 356 11.46 -0.51 -4.21
CA THR A 356 12.93 -0.54 -4.11
C THR A 356 13.58 -1.76 -4.76
N PHE A 357 12.98 -2.96 -4.69
CA PHE A 357 13.57 -4.16 -5.25
C PHE A 357 13.20 -4.33 -6.71
N ARG A 358 14.23 -4.59 -7.54
CA ARG A 358 14.11 -5.14 -8.89
C ARG A 358 15.36 -5.95 -9.18
N PHE A 359 15.21 -7.07 -9.89
CA PHE A 359 16.36 -7.73 -10.50
C PHE A 359 17.05 -6.76 -11.46
N LYS A 360 18.38 -6.66 -11.39
CA LYS A 360 19.18 -5.72 -12.19
C LYS A 360 19.38 -6.16 -13.65
N GLY A 361 18.66 -7.20 -14.08
CA GLY A 361 18.72 -7.80 -15.42
C GLY A 361 18.74 -9.33 -15.34
N ASP A 362 18.85 -9.97 -16.50
CA ASP A 362 18.80 -11.44 -16.60
C ASP A 362 19.97 -12.14 -15.89
N SER A 363 21.14 -11.50 -15.83
CA SER A 363 22.32 -12.04 -15.13
C SER A 363 22.12 -12.09 -13.61
N ASP A 364 21.54 -11.04 -13.03
CA ASP A 364 21.21 -10.96 -11.60
C ASP A 364 20.14 -12.00 -11.24
N PHE A 365 19.11 -12.13 -12.10
CA PHE A 365 18.09 -13.18 -11.96
C PHE A 365 18.68 -14.58 -12.05
N THR A 366 19.50 -14.86 -13.06
CA THR A 366 20.17 -16.15 -13.24
C THR A 366 20.98 -16.52 -12.00
N THR A 367 21.81 -15.59 -11.53
CA THR A 367 22.62 -15.76 -10.31
C THR A 367 21.73 -16.07 -9.10
N HIS A 368 20.59 -15.40 -8.96
CA HIS A 368 19.64 -15.67 -7.88
C HIS A 368 19.08 -17.10 -7.95
N ILE A 369 18.60 -17.54 -9.11
CA ILE A 369 18.05 -18.89 -9.30
C ILE A 369 19.09 -19.98 -9.04
N GLU A 370 20.33 -19.77 -9.51
CA GLU A 370 21.42 -20.74 -9.33
C GLU A 370 21.88 -20.87 -7.87
N SER A 371 21.89 -19.75 -7.14
CA SER A 371 22.31 -19.70 -5.72
C SER A 371 21.21 -20.07 -4.72
N HIS A 372 19.94 -20.04 -5.13
CA HIS A 372 18.78 -20.35 -4.28
C HIS A 372 17.96 -21.52 -4.86
N PRO A 373 18.37 -22.79 -4.60
CA PRO A 373 17.55 -23.94 -4.95
C PRO A 373 16.14 -23.81 -4.37
N CYS A 374 15.12 -24.14 -5.16
CA CYS A 374 13.72 -23.99 -4.78
C CYS A 374 13.29 -22.52 -4.54
N ALA A 375 13.88 -21.55 -5.26
CA ALA A 375 13.55 -20.14 -5.11
C ALA A 375 12.03 -19.91 -5.02
N LYS A 376 11.60 -19.24 -3.95
CA LYS A 376 10.20 -18.87 -3.70
C LYS A 376 10.03 -17.39 -4.07
N LEU A 377 9.13 -17.11 -5.01
CA LEU A 377 8.83 -15.77 -5.50
C LEU A 377 7.36 -15.41 -5.24
N GLU A 378 7.10 -14.12 -5.14
CA GLU A 378 5.76 -13.55 -5.19
C GLU A 378 5.58 -12.76 -6.50
N VAL A 379 4.36 -12.78 -7.03
CA VAL A 379 3.93 -11.97 -8.16
C VAL A 379 2.83 -11.00 -7.73
N ILE A 380 2.89 -9.78 -8.27
CA ILE A 380 1.80 -8.80 -8.21
C ILE A 380 1.21 -8.69 -9.62
N PHE A 381 -0.09 -8.93 -9.72
CA PHE A 381 -0.86 -8.67 -10.94
C PHE A 381 -1.57 -7.32 -10.82
N VAL A 382 -1.76 -6.60 -11.94
CA VAL A 382 -2.52 -5.33 -12.00
C VAL A 382 -3.53 -5.32 -13.12
#